data_AF-A0A2E4VZ38-F1
#
_entry.id   AF-A0A2E4VZ38-F1
#
_cell.length_a   1.000
_cell.length_b   1.000
_cell.length_c   1.000
_cell.angle_alpha   90.00
_cell.angle_beta   90.00
_cell.angle_gamma   90.00
#
_symmetry.space_group_name_H-M   'P 1'
#
loop_
_entity.id
_entity.type
_entity.pdbx_description
1 polymer ?
#
loop_
_entity_poly.entity_id
_entity_poly.type
_entity_poly.pdbx_seq_one_letter_code
_entity_poly.pdbx_strand_id
1 'polypeptide(L)'
;MRNNRSLRHYIVSILVVMTLFGCSGESPTQTTAPASDQKQEIEEQPSEDQTEAEEEKATEIDTESPNQPEKREWFAGVYLPRHCPEAANKGEFVIPTKDEILECKSDHFLEVRMHAEVVRSENSSEDLYGVQQYLRIFQMMEHNPTTGQFGLWGQWIGDDRARPHGPFNSIEGGLFIHDKMGRSKFPKYMASAATHLYSPLSDTGGGWGFYEARIDCSLLGRVTLSNTLIVPPNLISFDEDQKTFDNEGGIYLGTSWVGLPIFGGAERIDEQPWSLDSGKITWTFLLDAANFSGPAIAYVPEHWSRRVDRWNSLEFLDDLFEWDQSLTANSLIGFVEGTVSQEELYEVIGNEPWFLAQPDDPGWDENPYWVKAEQTLGYSPASPYLPTGNEMPPIPVFSQIDDNGRTFIKI
;
A
#
# COMPACT_ATOMS: atom_id res chain seq x y z
N MET A 1 28.84 7.54 44.59
CA MET A 1 29.00 8.87 43.95
C MET A 1 27.88 9.03 42.94
N ARG A 2 26.95 9.95 43.21
CA ARG A 2 25.86 10.34 42.31
C ARG A 2 26.44 11.07 41.10
N ASN A 3 25.97 10.75 39.90
CA ASN A 3 26.13 11.66 38.76
C ASN A 3 24.75 11.92 38.14
N ASN A 4 24.21 13.09 38.49
CA ASN A 4 23.07 13.71 37.85
C ASN A 4 23.41 14.03 36.39
N ARG A 5 22.64 13.52 35.44
CA ARG A 5 22.46 14.19 34.15
C ARG A 5 21.03 14.67 34.05
N SER A 6 20.91 15.99 34.04
CA SER A 6 19.70 16.77 33.85
C SER A 6 19.00 16.35 32.54
N LEU A 7 17.71 16.01 32.63
CA LEU A 7 16.81 16.05 31.49
C LEU A 7 16.73 17.52 31.04
N ARG A 8 17.17 17.78 29.81
CA ARG A 8 16.82 19.01 29.09
C ARG A 8 15.59 18.68 28.24
N HIS A 9 14.49 19.37 28.53
CA HIS A 9 13.35 19.42 27.62
C HIS A 9 13.78 20.19 26.38
N TYR A 10 13.86 19.52 25.24
CA TYR A 10 13.96 20.19 23.95
C TYR A 10 12.55 20.40 23.43
N ILE A 11 12.11 21.65 23.37
CA ILE A 11 10.96 22.04 22.55
C ILE A 11 11.47 22.00 21.11
N VAL A 12 11.07 20.96 20.37
CA VAL A 12 11.28 20.89 18.93
C VAL A 12 10.15 21.67 18.27
N SER A 13 10.43 22.90 17.83
CA SER A 13 9.52 23.62 16.95
C SER A 13 9.57 23.00 15.57
N ILE A 14 8.56 22.19 15.23
CA ILE A 14 8.37 21.63 13.89
C ILE A 14 7.77 22.74 13.01
N LEU A 15 8.54 23.21 12.03
CA LEU A 15 8.00 24.05 10.95
C LEU A 15 7.31 23.11 9.94
N VAL A 16 5.98 23.02 10.02
CA VAL A 16 5.19 22.30 9.02
C VAL A 16 5.10 23.16 7.76
N VAL A 17 5.84 22.79 6.71
CA VAL A 17 5.62 23.35 5.37
C VAL A 17 4.58 22.46 4.69
N MET A 18 3.33 22.89 4.68
CA MET A 18 2.27 22.25 3.91
C MET A 18 2.45 22.57 2.43
N THR A 19 3.02 21.64 1.68
CA THR A 19 2.97 21.67 0.21
C THR A 19 1.70 20.97 -0.24
N LEU A 20 0.66 21.75 -0.55
CA LEU A 20 -0.56 21.26 -1.19
C LEU A 20 -0.28 21.05 -2.68
N PHE A 21 -0.15 19.81 -3.13
CA PHE A 21 -0.28 19.49 -4.55
C PHE A 21 -1.78 19.49 -4.89
N GLY A 22 -2.29 20.64 -5.31
CA GLY A 22 -3.64 20.75 -5.83
C GLY A 22 -3.75 20.02 -7.17
N CYS A 23 -4.65 19.05 -7.26
CA CYS A 23 -5.16 18.62 -8.55
C CYS A 23 -6.04 19.76 -9.09
N SER A 24 -5.56 20.46 -10.12
CA SER A 24 -6.38 21.42 -10.85
C SER A 24 -7.56 20.68 -11.46
N GLY A 25 -8.76 20.97 -10.95
CA GLY A 25 -10.01 20.46 -11.48
C GLY A 25 -10.33 21.11 -12.81
N GLU A 26 -9.92 20.48 -13.90
CA GLU A 26 -10.57 20.65 -15.20
C GLU A 26 -10.90 19.27 -15.76
N SER A 27 -12.19 19.04 -16.04
CA SER A 27 -12.66 17.87 -16.77
C SER A 27 -12.04 17.85 -18.17
N PRO A 28 -11.62 16.69 -18.70
CA PRO A 28 -11.04 16.63 -20.04
C PRO A 28 -12.13 16.92 -21.06
N THR A 29 -12.11 18.13 -21.61
CA THR A 29 -12.93 18.48 -22.77
C THR A 29 -12.31 17.78 -23.99
N GLN A 30 -13.11 16.94 -24.66
CA GLN A 30 -12.75 16.31 -25.93
C GLN A 30 -12.20 17.36 -26.89
N THR A 31 -10.92 17.26 -27.24
CA THR A 31 -10.34 18.08 -28.30
C THR A 31 -9.91 17.16 -29.43
N THR A 32 -10.66 17.25 -30.52
CA THR A 32 -10.43 16.64 -31.81
C THR A 32 -9.08 17.06 -32.40
N ALA A 33 -8.30 16.08 -32.86
CA ALA A 33 -7.11 16.32 -33.65
C ALA A 33 -7.46 16.91 -35.03
N PRO A 34 -6.65 17.85 -35.56
CA PRO A 34 -6.54 18.06 -36.99
C PRO A 34 -5.16 17.66 -37.54
N ALA A 35 -5.18 17.26 -38.79
CA ALA A 35 -4.10 16.65 -39.56
C ALA A 35 -3.17 17.67 -40.25
N SER A 36 -1.93 17.18 -40.48
CA SER A 36 -0.99 17.38 -41.61
C SER A 36 -0.60 18.78 -42.15
N ASP A 37 0.72 18.85 -42.40
CA ASP A 37 1.48 19.60 -43.42
C ASP A 37 1.72 21.11 -43.23
N GLN A 38 3.00 21.50 -43.08
CA GLN A 38 3.86 21.90 -44.21
C GLN A 38 5.33 22.12 -43.79
N LYS A 39 6.23 21.68 -44.68
CA LYS A 39 7.67 21.97 -44.72
C LYS A 39 7.94 23.45 -44.99
N GLN A 40 9.01 23.99 -44.42
CA GLN A 40 9.78 25.05 -45.09
C GLN A 40 11.26 24.99 -44.73
N GLU A 41 12.07 24.87 -45.78
CA GLU A 41 13.54 24.95 -45.84
C GLU A 41 14.03 26.36 -45.51
N ILE A 42 15.22 26.46 -44.90
CA ILE A 42 16.10 27.63 -45.04
C ILE A 42 17.52 27.14 -45.28
N GLU A 43 18.09 27.59 -46.40
CA GLU A 43 19.43 27.37 -46.95
C GLU A 43 20.58 27.86 -46.05
N GLU A 44 21.69 27.11 -46.11
CA GLU A 44 23.06 27.52 -45.75
C GLU A 44 23.65 28.52 -46.74
N GLN A 45 24.65 29.30 -46.31
CA GLN A 45 25.92 29.49 -47.03
C GLN A 45 26.99 30.21 -46.17
N PRO A 46 28.30 30.13 -46.52
CA PRO A 46 29.36 29.70 -45.60
C PRO A 46 30.51 30.72 -45.43
N SER A 47 31.50 30.42 -44.60
CA SER A 47 32.86 30.92 -44.82
C SER A 47 33.93 29.95 -44.30
N GLU A 48 34.76 29.51 -45.23
CA GLU A 48 35.95 28.68 -45.08
C GLU A 48 37.07 29.43 -44.32
N ASP A 49 37.86 28.70 -43.53
CA ASP A 49 39.32 28.82 -43.62
C ASP A 49 39.98 27.46 -43.33
N GLN A 50 40.97 27.13 -44.14
CA GLN A 50 41.63 25.83 -44.25
C GLN A 50 42.96 25.83 -43.48
N THR A 51 43.31 24.73 -42.81
CA THR A 51 44.69 24.21 -42.84
C THR A 51 44.76 22.72 -42.48
N GLU A 52 45.39 21.97 -43.38
CA GLU A 52 45.76 20.55 -43.38
C GLU A 52 46.69 20.20 -42.19
N ALA A 53 46.44 19.16 -41.39
CA ALA A 53 46.63 17.70 -41.59
C ALA A 53 47.98 17.19 -41.07
N GLU A 54 47.95 16.44 -39.96
CA GLU A 54 48.86 15.31 -39.69
C GLU A 54 48.02 14.16 -39.11
N GLU A 55 48.17 12.99 -39.74
CA GLU A 55 47.45 11.74 -39.47
C GLU A 55 47.80 11.17 -38.09
N GLU A 56 46.79 10.96 -37.25
CA GLU A 56 46.84 9.90 -36.24
C GLU A 56 45.60 9.01 -36.36
N LYS A 57 45.88 7.72 -36.51
CA LYS A 57 44.99 6.66 -36.98
C LYS A 57 43.92 6.34 -35.93
N ALA A 58 42.74 6.96 -36.03
CA ALA A 58 41.57 6.59 -35.24
C ALA A 58 40.88 5.37 -35.86
N THR A 59 40.87 4.28 -35.10
CA THR A 59 40.05 3.07 -35.30
C THR A 59 38.58 3.41 -35.55
N GLU A 60 37.97 2.72 -36.52
CA GLU A 60 36.52 2.74 -36.78
C GLU A 60 35.73 2.59 -35.47
N ILE A 61 34.98 3.64 -35.13
CA ILE A 61 33.94 3.58 -34.11
C ILE A 61 32.70 3.07 -34.86
N ASP A 62 32.35 1.81 -34.60
CA ASP A 62 31.04 1.26 -34.90
C ASP A 62 30.00 2.18 -34.26
N THR A 63 29.19 2.84 -35.08
CA THR A 63 28.07 3.65 -34.61
C THR A 63 26.99 2.70 -34.08
N GLU A 64 27.08 2.35 -32.79
CA GLU A 64 25.95 1.80 -32.06
C GLU A 64 24.80 2.81 -32.04
N SER A 65 23.66 2.38 -32.58
CA SER A 65 22.39 3.09 -32.54
C SER A 65 22.08 3.53 -31.10
N PRO A 66 21.53 4.74 -30.87
CA PRO A 66 21.13 5.16 -29.54
C PRO A 66 20.09 4.18 -29.01
N ASN A 67 20.41 3.56 -27.87
CA ASN A 67 19.61 2.58 -27.15
C ASN A 67 18.14 2.97 -27.16
N GLN A 68 17.33 2.16 -27.85
CA GLN A 68 15.90 2.11 -27.57
C GLN A 68 15.73 1.79 -26.08
N PRO A 69 14.79 2.44 -25.38
CA PRO A 69 14.49 2.03 -24.00
C PRO A 69 14.17 0.54 -24.04
N GLU A 70 14.92 -0.27 -23.27
CA GLU A 70 14.60 -1.68 -23.09
C GLU A 70 13.10 -1.78 -22.83
N LYS A 71 12.38 -2.42 -23.75
CA LYS A 71 10.99 -2.81 -23.48
C LYS A 71 11.06 -3.71 -22.25
N ARG A 72 10.61 -3.18 -21.12
CA ARG A 72 10.41 -3.94 -19.88
C ARG A 72 9.24 -4.87 -20.12
N GLU A 73 9.52 -6.02 -20.72
CA GLU A 73 8.57 -7.10 -20.90
C GLU A 73 8.36 -7.82 -19.57
N TRP A 74 7.12 -8.26 -19.35
CA TRP A 74 6.79 -9.19 -18.29
C TRP A 74 7.58 -10.49 -18.52
N PHE A 75 8.30 -10.95 -17.51
CA PHE A 75 8.92 -12.28 -17.52
C PHE A 75 8.12 -13.17 -16.61
N ALA A 76 7.49 -14.19 -17.19
CA ALA A 76 6.86 -15.26 -16.42
C ALA A 76 7.86 -15.89 -15.44
N GLY A 77 7.34 -16.57 -14.41
CA GLY A 77 8.13 -17.59 -13.74
C GLY A 77 8.71 -18.56 -14.78
N VAL A 78 9.90 -19.08 -14.53
CA VAL A 78 10.54 -20.05 -15.43
C VAL A 78 9.94 -21.42 -15.15
N TYR A 79 9.36 -22.09 -16.15
CA TYR A 79 8.74 -23.41 -15.99
C TYR A 79 9.54 -24.50 -16.73
N LEU A 80 9.40 -25.77 -16.35
CA LEU A 80 9.93 -26.86 -17.18
C LEU A 80 8.92 -27.23 -18.27
N PRO A 81 9.34 -27.77 -19.43
CA PRO A 81 8.43 -28.16 -20.50
C PRO A 81 7.29 -29.09 -20.08
N ARG A 82 7.51 -29.94 -19.07
CA ARG A 82 6.49 -30.83 -18.52
C ARG A 82 5.39 -30.10 -17.74
N HIS A 83 5.64 -28.87 -17.29
CA HIS A 83 4.71 -28.05 -16.49
C HIS A 83 3.76 -27.25 -17.37
N CYS A 84 4.19 -26.92 -18.60
CA CYS A 84 3.42 -26.15 -19.56
C CYS A 84 3.31 -26.94 -20.89
N PRO A 85 2.53 -28.04 -20.92
CA PRO A 85 2.49 -28.94 -22.07
C PRO A 85 2.01 -28.26 -23.37
N GLU A 86 1.23 -27.19 -23.26
CA GLU A 86 0.71 -26.43 -24.41
C GLU A 86 1.68 -25.35 -24.93
N ALA A 87 2.62 -24.88 -24.08
CA ALA A 87 3.60 -23.83 -24.41
C ALA A 87 5.00 -24.37 -24.76
N ALA A 88 5.15 -25.69 -24.91
CA ALA A 88 6.44 -26.36 -25.02
C ALA A 88 7.09 -26.19 -26.41
N ASN A 89 7.86 -25.10 -26.59
CA ASN A 89 9.02 -25.15 -27.49
C ASN A 89 10.16 -25.94 -26.80
N LYS A 90 10.96 -26.67 -27.58
CA LYS A 90 11.98 -27.65 -27.14
C LYS A 90 13.20 -27.05 -26.39
N GLY A 91 13.00 -26.14 -25.44
CA GLY A 91 14.01 -25.60 -24.55
C GLY A 91 14.08 -26.34 -23.21
N GLU A 92 15.14 -26.12 -22.45
CA GLU A 92 15.29 -26.63 -21.08
C GLU A 92 14.27 -26.00 -20.11
N PHE A 93 13.84 -24.76 -20.43
CA PHE A 93 12.83 -24.00 -19.71
C PHE A 93 11.80 -23.37 -20.66
N VAL A 94 10.62 -23.09 -20.14
CA VAL A 94 9.49 -22.42 -20.81
C VAL A 94 9.18 -21.12 -20.07
N ILE A 95 9.00 -20.04 -20.82
CA ILE A 95 8.49 -18.75 -20.34
C ILE A 95 7.10 -18.62 -20.97
N PRO A 96 6.02 -19.06 -20.30
CA PRO A 96 4.67 -18.99 -20.86
C PRO A 96 4.27 -17.54 -21.01
N THR A 97 3.40 -17.22 -21.96
CA THR A 97 2.73 -15.92 -22.02
C THR A 97 1.77 -15.73 -20.84
N LYS A 98 1.26 -14.50 -20.64
CA LYS A 98 0.33 -14.18 -19.55
C LYS A 98 -0.94 -15.05 -19.55
N ASP A 99 -1.39 -15.50 -20.72
CA ASP A 99 -2.59 -16.32 -20.84
C ASP A 99 -2.28 -17.81 -20.60
N GLU A 100 -1.09 -18.28 -21.01
CA GLU A 100 -0.62 -19.66 -20.83
C GLU A 100 -0.20 -19.97 -19.39
N ILE A 101 0.20 -18.97 -18.60
CA ILE A 101 0.68 -19.17 -17.23
C ILE A 101 -0.38 -19.80 -16.31
N LEU A 102 -1.66 -19.59 -16.61
CA LEU A 102 -2.79 -20.17 -15.87
C LEU A 102 -2.90 -21.69 -16.05
N GLU A 103 -2.33 -22.23 -17.13
CA GLU A 103 -2.36 -23.65 -17.46
C GLU A 103 -1.10 -24.40 -16.98
N CYS A 104 -0.03 -23.65 -16.68
CA CYS A 104 1.21 -24.19 -16.16
C CYS A 104 1.08 -24.67 -14.70
N LYS A 105 1.54 -25.89 -14.41
CA LYS A 105 1.52 -26.48 -13.05
C LYS A 105 2.89 -26.95 -12.62
N SER A 106 3.40 -26.43 -11.51
CA SER A 106 4.64 -26.93 -10.90
C SER A 106 4.45 -28.33 -10.30
N ASP A 107 5.56 -29.06 -10.10
CA ASP A 107 5.50 -30.38 -9.45
C ASP A 107 5.01 -30.26 -8.00
N HIS A 108 5.46 -29.19 -7.32
CA HIS A 108 5.13 -28.88 -5.94
C HIS A 108 4.94 -27.37 -5.74
N PHE A 109 4.39 -27.02 -4.59
CA PHE A 109 4.36 -25.66 -4.07
C PHE A 109 4.99 -25.65 -2.68
N LEU A 110 5.86 -24.69 -2.42
CA LEU A 110 6.41 -24.42 -1.10
C LEU A 110 5.65 -23.27 -0.48
N GLU A 111 5.04 -23.56 0.65
CA GLU A 111 4.43 -22.54 1.49
C GLU A 111 5.50 -21.94 2.42
N VAL A 112 5.66 -20.62 2.36
CA VAL A 112 6.43 -19.88 3.35
C VAL A 112 5.43 -19.26 4.31
N ARG A 113 5.51 -19.58 5.60
CA ARG A 113 4.71 -18.95 6.66
C ARG A 113 5.62 -18.29 7.67
N MET A 114 5.39 -17.00 7.86
CA MET A 114 5.97 -16.15 8.88
C MET A 114 4.80 -15.49 9.61
N HIS A 115 4.57 -15.90 10.85
CA HIS A 115 3.57 -15.29 11.71
C HIS A 115 4.26 -14.87 13.00
N ALA A 116 3.87 -13.72 13.51
CA ALA A 116 4.21 -13.33 14.87
C ALA A 116 2.93 -12.95 15.59
N GLU A 117 2.87 -13.36 16.85
CA GLU A 117 1.81 -12.93 17.76
C GLU A 117 2.37 -11.77 18.58
N VAL A 118 1.72 -10.62 18.49
CA VAL A 118 2.02 -9.48 19.35
C VAL A 118 1.09 -9.59 20.56
N VAL A 119 1.65 -10.08 21.67
CA VAL A 119 0.92 -10.21 22.93
C VAL A 119 1.12 -8.95 23.76
N ARG A 120 0.00 -8.28 24.06
CA ARG A 120 -0.06 -7.14 24.97
C ARG A 120 0.38 -7.56 26.37
N SER A 121 1.12 -6.70 27.08
CA SER A 121 1.39 -6.93 28.51
C SER A 121 0.11 -6.71 29.32
N GLU A 122 -0.22 -7.59 30.26
CA GLU A 122 -1.42 -7.49 31.10
C GLU A 122 -1.58 -6.12 31.81
N ASN A 123 -0.47 -5.44 32.10
CA ASN A 123 -0.46 -4.15 32.81
C ASN A 123 -0.45 -2.93 31.86
N SER A 124 -0.53 -3.11 30.54
CA SER A 124 -0.64 -1.99 29.61
C SER A 124 -2.09 -1.55 29.44
N SER A 125 -2.29 -0.40 28.81
CA SER A 125 -3.58 0.03 28.26
C SER A 125 -4.09 -0.97 27.20
N GLU A 126 -5.41 -1.08 27.05
CA GLU A 126 -6.07 -1.76 25.91
C GLU A 126 -6.12 -0.90 24.65
N ASP A 127 -5.96 0.41 24.79
CA ASP A 127 -5.89 1.34 23.66
C ASP A 127 -4.53 1.23 22.95
N LEU A 128 -4.56 0.92 21.65
CA LEU A 128 -3.37 0.93 20.82
C LEU A 128 -3.23 2.28 20.09
N TYR A 129 -2.19 3.05 20.45
CA TYR A 129 -1.84 4.31 19.77
C TYR A 129 -0.61 4.20 18.86
N GLY A 130 -0.04 3.01 18.70
CA GLY A 130 1.03 2.81 17.74
C GLY A 130 1.81 1.53 17.90
N VAL A 131 2.52 1.19 16.83
CA VAL A 131 3.47 0.08 16.79
C VAL A 131 4.78 0.57 16.21
N GLN A 132 5.88 0.03 16.72
CA GLN A 132 7.22 0.25 16.20
C GLN A 132 7.92 -1.09 16.00
N GLN A 133 8.66 -1.22 14.92
CA GLN A 133 9.42 -2.43 14.60
C GLN A 133 10.68 -2.09 13.79
N TYR A 134 11.70 -2.94 13.92
CA TYR A 134 12.87 -2.92 13.03
C TYR A 134 12.80 -4.13 12.12
N LEU A 135 12.69 -3.88 10.82
CA LEU A 135 12.57 -4.92 9.81
C LEU A 135 13.93 -5.12 9.15
N ARG A 136 14.40 -6.37 9.14
CA ARG A 136 15.57 -6.74 8.36
C ARG A 136 15.21 -6.64 6.88
N ILE A 137 16.03 -5.92 6.11
CA ILE A 137 15.90 -5.84 4.67
C ILE A 137 16.85 -6.87 4.06
N PHE A 138 16.31 -7.77 3.25
CA PHE A 138 17.07 -8.83 2.60
C PHE A 138 16.41 -9.19 1.28
N GLN A 139 17.22 -9.69 0.35
CA GLN A 139 16.70 -10.25 -0.89
C GLN A 139 16.03 -11.58 -0.56
N MET A 140 14.72 -11.68 -0.78
CA MET A 140 13.96 -12.88 -0.46
C MET A 140 14.36 -14.05 -1.38
N MET A 141 14.44 -13.80 -2.69
CA MET A 141 14.85 -14.76 -3.70
C MET A 141 15.73 -14.09 -4.76
N GLU A 142 16.61 -14.87 -5.40
CA GLU A 142 17.38 -14.41 -6.56
C GLU A 142 16.45 -13.99 -7.70
N HIS A 143 15.39 -14.78 -7.91
CA HIS A 143 14.32 -14.50 -8.86
C HIS A 143 12.97 -14.63 -8.16
N ASN A 144 12.21 -13.52 -8.09
CA ASN A 144 10.85 -13.54 -7.55
C ASN A 144 9.89 -14.06 -8.63
N PRO A 145 9.10 -15.12 -8.36
CA PRO A 145 8.12 -15.61 -9.31
C PRO A 145 6.97 -14.61 -9.45
N THR A 146 6.36 -14.50 -10.63
CA THR A 146 5.16 -13.68 -10.84
C THR A 146 3.91 -14.46 -10.45
N THR A 147 3.80 -14.87 -9.18
CA THR A 147 2.64 -15.65 -8.68
C THR A 147 1.59 -14.80 -7.97
N GLY A 148 1.72 -13.47 -7.95
CA GLY A 148 0.71 -12.54 -7.44
C GLY A 148 1.28 -11.48 -6.50
N GLN A 149 0.43 -11.00 -5.60
CA GLN A 149 0.78 -10.08 -4.51
C GLN A 149 1.54 -10.83 -3.41
N PHE A 150 2.72 -10.36 -3.02
CA PHE A 150 3.49 -10.94 -1.91
C PHE A 150 3.69 -9.92 -0.79
N GLY A 151 2.92 -10.03 0.28
CA GLY A 151 3.27 -9.42 1.56
C GLY A 151 4.30 -10.30 2.26
N LEU A 152 5.60 -9.97 2.17
CA LEU A 152 6.65 -10.72 2.87
C LEU A 152 6.55 -10.57 4.38
N TRP A 153 6.15 -9.38 4.82
CA TRP A 153 5.82 -9.09 6.21
C TRP A 153 4.78 -7.99 6.20
N GLY A 154 3.57 -8.29 6.64
CA GLY A 154 2.47 -7.35 6.77
C GLY A 154 2.17 -7.04 8.24
N GLN A 155 1.61 -5.87 8.45
CA GLN A 155 1.12 -5.33 9.71
C GLN A 155 -0.20 -4.64 9.42
N TRP A 156 -1.25 -4.98 10.17
CA TRP A 156 -2.58 -4.36 10.02
C TRP A 156 -3.03 -3.77 11.34
N ILE A 157 -3.10 -2.44 11.44
CA ILE A 157 -3.70 -1.75 12.58
C ILE A 157 -5.15 -1.44 12.21
N GLY A 158 -6.10 -2.16 12.81
CA GLY A 158 -7.53 -1.88 12.63
C GLY A 158 -8.07 -0.93 13.69
N ASP A 159 -9.19 -0.25 13.41
CA ASP A 159 -10.01 0.32 14.49
C ASP A 159 -10.41 -0.74 15.51
N ASP A 160 -10.59 -0.34 16.77
CA ASP A 160 -11.05 -1.27 17.80
C ASP A 160 -12.52 -1.62 17.55
N ARG A 161 -12.76 -2.79 16.95
CA ARG A 161 -14.09 -3.37 16.81
C ARG A 161 -15.09 -2.44 16.11
N ALA A 162 -14.75 -1.61 15.11
CA ALA A 162 -15.78 -0.81 14.44
C ALA A 162 -16.68 -1.62 13.48
N ARG A 163 -16.47 -2.94 13.32
CA ARG A 163 -17.47 -3.89 12.81
C ARG A 163 -17.51 -5.20 13.63
N PRO A 164 -18.60 -5.99 13.55
CA PRO A 164 -18.72 -7.31 14.21
C PRO A 164 -17.71 -8.34 13.68
N HIS A 165 -17.38 -8.24 12.40
CA HIS A 165 -16.57 -9.25 11.70
C HIS A 165 -15.13 -8.78 11.41
N GLY A 166 -14.71 -7.64 11.96
CA GLY A 166 -13.37 -7.11 11.76
C GLY A 166 -13.30 -5.60 11.90
N PRO A 167 -12.18 -5.00 11.51
CA PRO A 167 -12.06 -3.55 11.48
C PRO A 167 -12.75 -2.95 10.25
N PHE A 168 -13.29 -1.75 10.37
CA PHE A 168 -13.87 -1.00 9.25
C PHE A 168 -12.79 -0.34 8.38
N ASN A 169 -11.74 0.13 9.04
CA ASN A 169 -10.56 0.77 8.49
C ASN A 169 -9.30 0.02 8.93
N SER A 170 -8.26 0.07 8.11
CA SER A 170 -6.95 -0.46 8.50
C SER A 170 -5.83 0.49 8.09
N ILE A 171 -4.78 0.55 8.89
CA ILE A 171 -3.46 1.03 8.46
C ILE A 171 -2.64 -0.19 8.12
N GLU A 172 -2.08 -0.20 6.93
CA GLU A 172 -1.31 -1.30 6.42
C GLU A 172 0.16 -0.89 6.29
N GLY A 173 1.02 -1.82 6.70
CA GLY A 173 2.45 -1.60 6.71
C GLY A 173 3.20 -2.86 6.40
N GLY A 174 4.38 -2.72 5.79
CA GLY A 174 5.34 -3.81 5.78
C GLY A 174 6.06 -4.05 4.46
N LEU A 175 6.79 -5.17 4.40
CA LEU A 175 7.63 -5.54 3.27
C LEU A 175 6.79 -6.23 2.20
N PHE A 176 6.86 -5.69 0.99
CA PHE A 176 5.99 -6.04 -0.12
C PHE A 176 6.82 -6.27 -1.39
N ILE A 177 6.51 -7.36 -2.09
CA ILE A 177 7.08 -7.68 -3.40
C ILE A 177 5.92 -7.84 -4.36
N HIS A 178 5.90 -7.03 -5.42
CA HIS A 178 4.94 -7.20 -6.50
C HIS A 178 5.44 -6.49 -7.76
N ASP A 179 5.32 -7.15 -8.91
CA ASP A 179 5.71 -6.59 -10.21
C ASP A 179 5.07 -5.22 -10.52
N LYS A 180 3.84 -4.96 -10.06
CA LYS A 180 3.14 -3.68 -10.25
C LYS A 180 3.82 -2.50 -9.56
N MET A 181 4.54 -2.77 -8.47
CA MET A 181 5.29 -1.75 -7.73
C MET A 181 6.68 -1.51 -8.34
N GLY A 182 7.00 -2.20 -9.43
CA GLY A 182 8.32 -2.23 -10.04
C GLY A 182 9.24 -3.21 -9.33
N ARG A 183 9.95 -4.02 -10.11
CA ARG A 183 10.91 -5.00 -9.60
C ARG A 183 12.05 -4.29 -8.87
N SER A 184 12.43 -4.85 -7.73
CA SER A 184 13.61 -4.46 -6.97
C SER A 184 14.25 -5.68 -6.32
N LYS A 185 15.58 -5.64 -6.14
CA LYS A 185 16.34 -6.67 -5.43
C LYS A 185 15.84 -6.89 -4.00
N PHE A 186 15.55 -5.80 -3.31
CA PHE A 186 14.97 -5.81 -1.97
C PHE A 186 13.44 -5.65 -2.02
N PRO A 187 12.69 -6.22 -1.07
CA PRO A 187 11.28 -5.91 -0.91
C PRO A 187 11.12 -4.42 -0.64
N LYS A 188 10.01 -3.84 -1.10
CA LYS A 188 9.70 -2.42 -0.86
C LYS A 188 8.85 -2.30 0.40
N TYR A 189 8.98 -1.19 1.11
CA TYR A 189 8.11 -0.93 2.26
C TYR A 189 6.83 -0.23 1.82
N MET A 190 5.69 -0.87 2.08
CA MET A 190 4.36 -0.31 1.90
C MET A 190 3.95 0.45 3.16
N ALA A 191 3.54 1.71 3.00
CA ALA A 191 2.91 2.52 4.03
C ALA A 191 1.57 3.01 3.47
N SER A 192 0.48 2.37 3.88
CA SER A 192 -0.84 2.45 3.27
C SER A 192 -1.94 2.54 4.32
N ALA A 193 -3.15 2.85 3.86
CA ALA A 193 -4.36 2.83 4.68
C ALA A 193 -5.59 2.47 3.85
N ALA A 194 -6.46 1.65 4.41
CA ALA A 194 -7.76 1.32 3.86
C ALA A 194 -8.88 2.02 4.64
N THR A 195 -9.69 2.81 3.93
CA THR A 195 -10.84 3.52 4.50
C THR A 195 -12.14 2.73 4.41
N HIS A 196 -12.12 1.60 3.70
CA HIS A 196 -13.21 0.62 3.60
C HIS A 196 -12.64 -0.65 2.96
N LEU A 197 -11.91 -1.42 3.78
CA LEU A 197 -11.31 -2.71 3.39
C LEU A 197 -10.56 -2.67 2.04
N TYR A 198 -10.56 -3.77 1.30
CA TYR A 198 -9.86 -3.97 0.03
C TYR A 198 -10.58 -3.34 -1.18
N SER A 199 -10.96 -2.06 -1.10
CA SER A 199 -11.69 -1.36 -2.16
C SER A 199 -10.77 -0.56 -3.11
N PRO A 200 -11.19 -0.26 -4.36
CA PRO A 200 -10.43 0.62 -5.26
C PRO A 200 -10.14 2.04 -4.72
N LEU A 201 -10.76 2.41 -3.61
CA LEU A 201 -10.70 3.74 -3.00
C LEU A 201 -9.85 3.78 -1.72
N SER A 202 -9.41 2.62 -1.24
CA SER A 202 -8.43 2.46 -0.15
C SER A 202 -7.02 2.73 -0.65
N ASP A 203 -6.20 3.50 0.05
CA ASP A 203 -4.86 3.90 -0.39
C ASP A 203 -3.82 2.81 -0.18
N THR A 204 -3.38 2.18 -1.27
CA THR A 204 -2.32 1.15 -1.28
C THR A 204 -0.95 1.67 -1.71
N GLY A 205 -0.90 2.92 -2.20
CA GLY A 205 0.25 3.42 -2.94
C GLY A 205 0.22 4.93 -3.13
N GLY A 206 -0.12 5.69 -2.09
CA GLY A 206 -0.07 7.15 -2.11
C GLY A 206 -0.96 7.85 -3.13
N GLY A 207 -2.22 7.44 -3.20
CA GLY A 207 -3.23 7.94 -4.14
C GLY A 207 -3.68 6.92 -5.18
N TRP A 208 -3.20 5.68 -5.07
CA TRP A 208 -3.61 4.54 -5.88
C TRP A 208 -4.15 3.44 -4.98
N GLY A 209 -5.37 3.00 -5.24
CA GLY A 209 -6.02 1.95 -4.50
C GLY A 209 -5.89 0.58 -5.14
N PHE A 210 -6.65 -0.36 -4.60
CA PHE A 210 -6.72 -1.72 -5.14
C PHE A 210 -7.11 -1.69 -6.62
N TYR A 211 -6.62 -2.68 -7.38
CA TYR A 211 -6.77 -2.75 -8.84
C TYR A 211 -6.18 -1.56 -9.60
N GLU A 212 -5.18 -0.90 -8.99
CA GLU A 212 -4.47 0.23 -9.58
C GLU A 212 -5.43 1.37 -9.97
N ALA A 213 -6.51 1.52 -9.21
CA ALA A 213 -7.46 2.59 -9.39
C ALA A 213 -6.90 3.87 -8.78
N ARG A 214 -6.94 4.97 -9.54
CA ARG A 214 -6.63 6.29 -8.98
C ARG A 214 -7.70 6.67 -7.97
N ILE A 215 -7.28 7.09 -6.78
CA ILE A 215 -8.19 7.56 -5.74
C ILE A 215 -8.60 9.00 -6.05
N ASP A 216 -9.90 9.27 -5.93
CA ASP A 216 -10.44 10.61 -6.10
C ASP A 216 -9.91 11.56 -5.01
N CYS A 217 -9.67 12.82 -5.39
CA CYS A 217 -9.12 13.81 -4.48
C CYS A 217 -10.04 14.10 -3.27
N SER A 218 -11.34 13.83 -3.38
CA SER A 218 -12.27 13.95 -2.25
C SER A 218 -12.11 12.84 -1.20
N LEU A 219 -11.33 11.81 -1.46
CA LEU A 219 -11.14 10.64 -0.60
C LEU A 219 -9.75 10.53 0.01
N LEU A 220 -8.70 10.87 -0.75
CA LEU A 220 -7.33 10.75 -0.25
C LEU A 220 -7.06 11.75 0.89
N GLY A 221 -6.82 11.22 2.10
CA GLY A 221 -6.51 11.98 3.30
C GLY A 221 -5.03 11.94 3.70
N ARG A 222 -4.12 11.64 2.76
CA ARG A 222 -2.69 11.51 3.02
C ARG A 222 -1.98 12.86 2.94
N VAL A 223 -1.15 13.17 3.92
CA VAL A 223 -0.25 14.34 3.93
C VAL A 223 1.21 13.89 4.02
N THR A 224 2.10 14.62 3.36
CA THR A 224 3.55 14.43 3.51
C THR A 224 4.04 15.37 4.60
N LEU A 225 4.71 14.82 5.61
CA LEU A 225 5.28 15.56 6.74
C LEU A 225 6.80 15.76 6.62
N SER A 226 7.46 14.95 5.79
CA SER A 226 8.90 15.07 5.56
C SER A 226 9.24 16.20 4.61
N ASN A 227 10.36 16.88 4.88
CA ASN A 227 10.95 17.89 4.01
C ASN A 227 12.06 17.33 3.08
N THR A 228 12.46 16.07 3.26
CA THR A 228 13.58 15.45 2.53
C THR A 228 13.22 14.11 1.88
N LEU A 229 12.05 13.55 2.18
CA LEU A 229 11.56 12.29 1.63
C LEU A 229 10.16 12.47 1.05
N ILE A 230 9.97 11.96 -0.16
CA ILE A 230 8.66 11.76 -0.76
C ILE A 230 8.42 10.26 -0.80
N VAL A 231 7.33 9.79 -0.18
CA VAL A 231 6.90 8.38 -0.28
C VAL A 231 6.23 8.20 -1.65
N PRO A 232 6.85 7.47 -2.59
CA PRO A 232 6.36 7.38 -3.94
C PRO A 232 5.17 6.42 -4.01
N PRO A 233 4.38 6.47 -5.09
CA PRO A 233 3.21 5.61 -5.21
C PRO A 233 3.55 4.13 -5.41
N ASN A 234 4.77 3.84 -5.88
CA ASN A 234 5.30 2.50 -6.05
C ASN A 234 6.13 2.01 -4.84
N LEU A 235 5.81 2.51 -3.65
CA LEU A 235 6.36 2.12 -2.35
C LEU A 235 7.83 2.52 -2.12
N ILE A 236 8.28 2.45 -0.87
CA ILE A 236 9.64 2.87 -0.48
C ILE A 236 10.63 1.79 -0.89
N SER A 237 11.59 2.16 -1.75
CA SER A 237 12.64 1.26 -2.25
C SER A 237 13.94 1.43 -1.45
N PHE A 238 14.80 0.41 -1.50
CA PHE A 238 16.12 0.42 -0.86
C PHE A 238 17.20 0.32 -1.94
N ASP A 239 18.34 0.99 -1.72
CA ASP A 239 19.47 0.99 -2.66
C ASP A 239 19.98 -0.43 -2.89
N GLU A 240 19.96 -0.92 -4.12
CA GLU A 240 20.27 -2.33 -4.43
C GLU A 240 21.77 -2.66 -4.31
N ASP A 241 22.61 -1.64 -4.52
CA ASP A 241 24.07 -1.71 -4.51
C ASP A 241 24.66 -1.41 -3.12
N GLN A 242 23.82 -1.21 -2.10
CA GLN A 242 24.29 -0.96 -0.74
C GLN A 242 25.00 -2.21 -0.16
N LYS A 243 25.98 -1.99 0.72
CA LYS A 243 26.60 -3.07 1.49
C LYS A 243 25.51 -3.72 2.34
N THR A 244 25.32 -5.04 2.21
CA THR A 244 24.26 -5.79 2.88
C THR A 244 24.59 -6.16 4.32
N PHE A 245 25.88 -6.13 4.69
CA PHE A 245 26.36 -6.49 6.04
C PHE A 245 25.87 -7.87 6.51
N ASP A 246 25.77 -8.86 5.61
CA ASP A 246 25.18 -10.17 5.91
C ASP A 246 25.87 -10.92 7.07
N ASN A 247 27.19 -10.72 7.23
CA ASN A 247 27.99 -11.29 8.33
C ASN A 247 27.93 -10.47 9.63
N GLU A 248 27.27 -9.31 9.63
CA GLU A 248 27.19 -8.36 10.75
C GLU A 248 25.72 -8.11 11.19
N GLY A 249 24.79 -8.99 10.78
CA GLY A 249 23.37 -8.93 11.15
C GLY A 249 22.44 -8.40 10.05
N GLY A 250 22.97 -7.81 8.98
CA GLY A 250 22.20 -7.29 7.86
C GLY A 250 21.88 -5.79 7.96
N ILE A 251 21.09 -5.31 7.00
CA ILE A 251 20.53 -3.95 6.99
C ILE A 251 19.11 -3.96 7.57
N TYR A 252 18.75 -2.88 8.28
CA TYR A 252 17.46 -2.75 8.96
C TYR A 252 16.79 -1.43 8.61
N LEU A 253 15.46 -1.45 8.55
CA LEU A 253 14.61 -0.28 8.52
C LEU A 253 13.80 -0.23 9.82
N GLY A 254 13.95 0.84 10.59
CA GLY A 254 13.02 1.16 11.67
C GLY A 254 11.75 1.76 11.08
N THR A 255 10.60 1.23 11.49
CA THR A 255 9.30 1.71 11.04
C THR A 255 8.37 1.85 12.23
N SER A 256 7.50 2.85 12.17
CA SER A 256 6.47 3.01 13.17
C SER A 256 5.24 3.70 12.60
N TRP A 257 4.07 3.23 13.03
CA TRP A 257 2.82 3.96 12.89
C TRP A 257 2.39 4.42 14.27
N VAL A 258 2.16 5.72 14.44
CA VAL A 258 1.78 6.33 15.73
C VAL A 258 0.63 7.31 15.54
N GLY A 259 -0.41 7.17 16.35
CA GLY A 259 -1.49 8.14 16.48
C GLY A 259 -0.98 9.38 17.23
N LEU A 260 -0.85 10.50 16.54
CA LEU A 260 -0.37 11.77 17.09
C LEU A 260 -1.47 12.85 17.03
N PRO A 261 -1.51 13.79 17.98
CA PRO A 261 -2.51 14.86 18.01
C PRO A 261 -2.13 16.05 17.11
N ILE A 262 -1.75 15.79 15.84
CA ILE A 262 -1.24 16.84 14.93
C ILE A 262 -2.36 17.79 14.46
N PHE A 263 -3.50 17.24 14.04
CA PHE A 263 -4.62 18.02 13.50
C PHE A 263 -5.86 17.92 14.37
N GLY A 264 -6.08 18.91 15.25
CA GLY A 264 -7.27 18.96 16.12
C GLY A 264 -7.30 17.87 17.20
N GLY A 265 -6.12 17.40 17.63
CA GLY A 265 -6.00 16.38 18.66
C GLY A 265 -6.15 16.91 20.08
N ALA A 266 -6.36 15.98 21.01
CA ALA A 266 -6.41 16.21 22.45
C ALA A 266 -5.47 15.22 23.17
N GLU A 267 -5.23 15.46 24.45
CA GLU A 267 -4.57 14.49 25.33
C GLU A 267 -5.42 13.22 25.43
N ARG A 268 -4.76 12.05 25.39
CA ARG A 268 -5.45 10.76 25.43
C ARG A 268 -5.55 10.27 26.87
N ILE A 269 -6.77 9.87 27.22
CA ILE A 269 -7.08 9.19 28.46
C ILE A 269 -7.33 7.72 28.09
N ASP A 270 -6.72 6.83 28.86
CA ASP A 270 -6.88 5.38 28.70
C ASP A 270 -8.36 4.97 28.83
N GLU A 271 -8.81 4.05 27.99
CA GLU A 271 -10.17 3.51 27.96
C GLU A 271 -11.25 4.60 27.86
N GLN A 272 -10.96 5.69 27.13
CA GLN A 272 -11.95 6.74 26.90
C GLN A 272 -13.09 6.23 25.99
N PRO A 273 -14.35 6.58 26.29
CA PRO A 273 -15.46 6.22 25.43
C PRO A 273 -15.32 6.88 24.05
N TRP A 274 -15.87 6.22 23.03
CA TRP A 274 -15.92 6.79 21.69
C TRP A 274 -16.76 8.06 21.68
N SER A 275 -16.14 9.14 21.22
CA SER A 275 -16.78 10.44 21.09
C SER A 275 -16.00 11.30 20.11
N LEU A 276 -16.72 12.18 19.40
CA LEU A 276 -16.12 13.23 18.59
C LEU A 276 -15.37 14.27 19.46
N ASP A 277 -15.68 14.33 20.76
CA ASP A 277 -15.04 15.23 21.73
C ASP A 277 -13.72 14.69 22.29
N SER A 278 -13.38 13.42 22.04
CA SER A 278 -12.12 12.78 22.47
C SER A 278 -10.88 13.36 21.76
N GLY A 279 -11.07 14.33 20.88
CA GLY A 279 -10.05 14.90 20.01
C GLY A 279 -9.71 13.97 18.86
N LYS A 280 -9.06 14.52 17.84
CA LYS A 280 -8.73 13.79 16.62
C LYS A 280 -7.38 13.05 16.70
N ILE A 281 -7.25 11.95 15.96
CA ILE A 281 -6.02 11.14 15.84
C ILE A 281 -5.46 11.29 14.42
N THR A 282 -4.21 11.72 14.33
CA THR A 282 -3.45 11.74 13.07
C THR A 282 -2.46 10.58 13.06
N TRP A 283 -2.77 9.53 12.31
CA TRP A 283 -1.90 8.38 12.19
C TRP A 283 -0.70 8.72 11.32
N THR A 284 0.48 8.68 11.92
CA THR A 284 1.73 9.17 11.36
C THR A 284 2.69 8.02 11.16
N PHE A 285 3.23 7.91 9.95
CA PHE A 285 4.27 6.97 9.61
C PHE A 285 5.64 7.59 9.86
N LEU A 286 6.44 6.96 10.72
CA LEU A 286 7.82 7.30 11.00
C LEU A 286 8.76 6.25 10.42
N LEU A 287 9.90 6.73 9.94
CA LEU A 287 11.00 5.91 9.44
C LEU A 287 12.25 6.21 10.24
N ASP A 288 13.08 5.18 10.42
CA ASP A 288 14.43 5.31 10.92
C ASP A 288 15.37 4.48 10.03
N ALA A 289 16.21 5.20 9.28
CA ALA A 289 17.19 4.68 8.34
C ALA A 289 18.46 5.54 8.40
N ALA A 290 19.56 5.04 7.83
CA ALA A 290 20.85 5.74 7.86
C ALA A 290 20.82 7.14 7.23
N ASN A 291 19.95 7.35 6.23
CA ASN A 291 19.82 8.60 5.48
C ASN A 291 18.54 9.40 5.78
N PHE A 292 17.63 8.87 6.61
CA PHE A 292 16.40 9.55 7.00
C PHE A 292 15.88 9.02 8.34
N SER A 293 15.56 9.93 9.27
CA SER A 293 14.93 9.58 10.55
C SER A 293 13.88 10.62 10.90
N GLY A 294 12.62 10.20 11.06
CA GLY A 294 11.50 11.09 11.38
C GLY A 294 10.18 10.74 10.67
N PRO A 295 9.17 11.63 10.78
CA PRO A 295 7.86 11.42 10.16
C PRO A 295 7.94 11.60 8.65
N ALA A 296 7.38 10.64 7.90
CA ALA A 296 7.36 10.64 6.44
C ALA A 296 5.99 11.13 5.91
N ILE A 297 4.93 10.42 6.24
CA ILE A 297 3.55 10.71 5.85
C ILE A 297 2.63 10.60 7.05
N ALA A 298 1.42 11.14 6.94
CA ALA A 298 0.34 10.87 7.87
C ALA A 298 -1.00 10.77 7.13
N TYR A 299 -1.94 10.05 7.71
CA TYR A 299 -3.35 10.13 7.35
C TYR A 299 -4.07 11.06 8.33
N VAL A 300 -4.72 12.08 7.79
CA VAL A 300 -5.49 13.04 8.58
C VAL A 300 -6.73 12.35 9.18
N PRO A 301 -7.28 12.85 10.29
CA PRO A 301 -8.42 12.22 10.97
C PRO A 301 -9.64 11.99 10.07
N GLU A 302 -9.93 12.92 9.17
CA GLU A 302 -11.04 12.83 8.23
C GLU A 302 -10.85 11.74 7.18
N HIS A 303 -9.63 11.20 6.99
CA HIS A 303 -9.41 10.07 6.08
C HIS A 303 -10.32 8.89 6.44
N TRP A 304 -10.44 8.62 7.74
CA TRP A 304 -11.05 7.40 8.29
C TRP A 304 -12.59 7.41 8.26
N SER A 305 -13.20 8.59 8.35
CA SER A 305 -14.66 8.77 8.38
C SER A 305 -15.24 9.31 7.07
N ARG A 306 -14.40 9.57 6.05
CA ARG A 306 -14.85 10.06 4.75
C ARG A 306 -15.77 9.04 4.09
N ARG A 307 -17.00 9.48 3.82
CA ARG A 307 -18.08 8.69 3.22
C ARG A 307 -18.47 7.45 4.04
N VAL A 308 -18.30 7.50 5.37
CA VAL A 308 -18.67 6.39 6.28
C VAL A 308 -20.09 5.89 6.02
N ASP A 309 -21.05 6.79 5.84
CA ASP A 309 -22.44 6.40 5.55
C ASP A 309 -22.60 5.69 4.22
N ARG A 310 -21.82 6.07 3.21
CA ARG A 310 -21.86 5.42 1.89
C ARG A 310 -21.35 3.99 1.99
N TRP A 311 -20.27 3.81 2.75
CA TRP A 311 -19.67 2.50 3.00
C TRP A 311 -20.61 1.60 3.78
N ASN A 312 -21.19 2.10 4.87
CA ASN A 312 -22.25 1.38 5.57
C ASN A 312 -23.40 1.03 4.65
N SER A 313 -23.88 1.95 3.78
CA SER A 313 -24.96 1.63 2.85
C SER A 313 -24.62 0.46 1.92
N LEU A 314 -23.40 0.41 1.38
CA LEU A 314 -22.98 -0.68 0.51
C LEU A 314 -22.92 -2.01 1.27
N GLU A 315 -22.33 -2.02 2.47
CA GLU A 315 -22.25 -3.24 3.28
C GLU A 315 -23.64 -3.75 3.69
N PHE A 316 -24.56 -2.86 4.10
CA PHE A 316 -25.91 -3.28 4.45
C PHE A 316 -26.72 -3.76 3.24
N LEU A 317 -26.50 -3.18 2.06
CA LEU A 317 -27.09 -3.67 0.81
C LEU A 317 -26.59 -5.08 0.46
N ASP A 318 -25.29 -5.35 0.66
CA ASP A 318 -24.69 -6.66 0.42
C ASP A 318 -25.11 -7.69 1.48
N ASP A 319 -24.99 -7.35 2.77
CA ASP A 319 -25.10 -8.31 3.88
C ASP A 319 -26.53 -8.55 4.37
N LEU A 320 -27.40 -7.52 4.30
CA LEU A 320 -28.74 -7.57 4.91
C LEU A 320 -29.87 -7.61 3.89
N PHE A 321 -29.76 -6.82 2.84
CA PHE A 321 -30.84 -6.64 1.87
C PHE A 321 -30.64 -7.44 0.58
N GLU A 322 -29.44 -7.97 0.33
CA GLU A 322 -29.08 -8.65 -0.93
C GLU A 322 -29.53 -7.86 -2.17
N TRP A 323 -29.41 -6.53 -2.11
CA TRP A 323 -29.88 -5.59 -3.14
C TRP A 323 -31.39 -5.73 -3.51
N ASP A 324 -32.25 -6.00 -2.53
CA ASP A 324 -33.69 -6.06 -2.73
C ASP A 324 -34.34 -4.70 -3.09
N GLN A 325 -35.67 -4.68 -3.18
CA GLN A 325 -36.46 -3.52 -3.56
C GLN A 325 -37.32 -2.98 -2.39
N SER A 326 -36.93 -3.27 -1.15
CA SER A 326 -37.57 -2.71 0.04
C SER A 326 -37.43 -1.18 0.08
N LEU A 327 -38.26 -0.51 0.89
CA LEU A 327 -38.15 0.94 1.08
C LEU A 327 -36.75 1.34 1.57
N THR A 328 -36.22 0.57 2.54
CA THR A 328 -34.91 0.78 3.13
C THR A 328 -33.79 0.57 2.11
N ALA A 329 -33.79 -0.55 1.38
CA ALA A 329 -32.78 -0.82 0.35
C ALA A 329 -32.80 0.24 -0.76
N ASN A 330 -33.97 0.66 -1.25
CA ASN A 330 -34.07 1.72 -2.24
C ASN A 330 -33.54 3.07 -1.73
N SER A 331 -33.73 3.39 -0.44
CA SER A 331 -33.16 4.59 0.18
C SER A 331 -31.63 4.52 0.25
N LEU A 332 -31.06 3.37 0.62
CA LEU A 332 -29.61 3.12 0.64
C LEU A 332 -29.00 3.23 -0.77
N ILE A 333 -29.62 2.60 -1.79
CA ILE A 333 -29.21 2.70 -3.19
C ILE A 333 -29.25 4.17 -3.64
N GLY A 334 -30.35 4.87 -3.35
CA GLY A 334 -30.49 6.28 -3.69
C GLY A 334 -29.42 7.15 -3.04
N PHE A 335 -29.02 6.86 -1.81
CA PHE A 335 -27.94 7.58 -1.14
C PHE A 335 -26.58 7.30 -1.79
N VAL A 336 -26.30 6.04 -2.14
CA VAL A 336 -25.10 5.64 -2.89
C VAL A 336 -25.07 6.30 -4.29
N GLU A 337 -26.21 6.49 -4.93
CA GLU A 337 -26.31 7.17 -6.23
C GLU A 337 -26.29 8.71 -6.12
N GLY A 338 -26.44 9.24 -4.91
CA GLY A 338 -26.52 10.68 -4.65
C GLY A 338 -27.88 11.30 -5.01
N THR A 339 -28.92 10.47 -5.15
CA THR A 339 -30.31 10.90 -5.39
C THR A 339 -31.11 11.10 -4.10
N VAL A 340 -30.62 10.55 -2.98
CA VAL A 340 -31.16 10.71 -1.62
C VAL A 340 -30.09 11.42 -0.77
N SER A 341 -30.50 12.45 -0.03
CA SER A 341 -29.65 13.16 0.93
C SER A 341 -29.39 12.34 2.20
N GLN A 342 -28.40 12.76 3.01
CA GLN A 342 -28.12 12.09 4.28
C GLN A 342 -29.30 12.22 5.25
N GLU A 343 -29.94 13.39 5.27
CA GLU A 343 -31.11 13.65 6.09
C GLU A 343 -32.28 12.73 5.72
N GLU A 344 -32.58 12.60 4.42
CA GLU A 344 -33.63 11.69 3.93
C GLU A 344 -33.30 10.22 4.21
N LEU A 345 -32.03 9.82 4.08
CA LEU A 345 -31.60 8.47 4.44
C LEU A 345 -31.87 8.20 5.93
N TYR A 346 -31.49 9.14 6.80
CA TYR A 346 -31.63 8.99 8.25
C TYR A 346 -33.10 9.00 8.71
N GLU A 347 -34.00 9.64 7.98
CA GLU A 347 -35.44 9.53 8.23
C GLU A 347 -35.95 8.09 8.00
N VAL A 348 -35.39 7.38 7.02
CA VAL A 348 -35.76 5.99 6.71
C VAL A 348 -35.13 5.01 7.69
N ILE A 349 -33.83 5.14 7.96
CA ILE A 349 -33.08 4.14 8.74
C ILE A 349 -32.98 4.46 10.23
N GLY A 350 -33.37 5.66 10.67
CA GLY A 350 -33.09 6.16 12.01
C GLY A 350 -33.72 5.37 13.16
N ASN A 351 -34.71 4.50 12.88
CA ASN A 351 -35.33 3.61 13.86
C ASN A 351 -34.90 2.14 13.71
N GLU A 352 -34.01 1.84 12.76
CA GLU A 352 -33.53 0.49 12.53
C GLU A 352 -32.62 0.05 13.70
N PRO A 353 -32.77 -1.18 14.23
CA PRO A 353 -31.97 -1.63 15.37
C PRO A 353 -30.47 -1.58 15.13
N TRP A 354 -30.03 -1.93 13.91
CA TRP A 354 -28.63 -1.91 13.51
C TRP A 354 -28.06 -0.49 13.35
N PHE A 355 -28.91 0.52 13.13
CA PHE A 355 -28.50 1.92 13.09
C PHE A 355 -28.33 2.51 14.50
N LEU A 356 -29.20 2.07 15.42
CA LEU A 356 -29.21 2.52 16.81
C LEU A 356 -28.20 1.80 17.71
N ALA A 357 -27.69 0.66 17.28
CA ALA A 357 -26.76 -0.17 18.03
C ALA A 357 -25.51 0.61 18.50
N GLN A 358 -25.10 0.37 19.74
CA GLN A 358 -23.93 0.96 20.40
C GLN A 358 -22.95 -0.12 20.87
N PRO A 359 -21.65 0.20 21.04
CA PRO A 359 -20.61 -0.75 21.43
C PRO A 359 -20.87 -1.53 22.71
N ASP A 360 -21.62 -0.93 23.63
CA ASP A 360 -21.95 -1.51 24.93
C ASP A 360 -23.26 -2.33 24.92
N ASP A 361 -23.95 -2.40 23.77
CA ASP A 361 -25.19 -3.16 23.65
C ASP A 361 -24.89 -4.68 23.70
N PRO A 362 -25.72 -5.49 24.37
CA PRO A 362 -25.54 -6.95 24.40
C PRO A 362 -25.55 -7.56 22.99
N GLY A 363 -24.50 -8.32 22.63
CA GLY A 363 -24.39 -8.98 21.33
C GLY A 363 -24.09 -8.02 20.17
N TRP A 364 -23.57 -6.83 20.46
CA TRP A 364 -23.16 -5.85 19.46
C TRP A 364 -22.05 -6.37 18.53
N ASP A 365 -21.16 -7.21 19.05
CA ASP A 365 -20.11 -7.89 18.30
C ASP A 365 -20.61 -9.06 17.45
N GLU A 366 -21.89 -9.45 17.58
CA GLU A 366 -22.50 -10.55 16.85
C GLU A 366 -23.32 -10.11 15.62
N ASN A 367 -23.72 -8.84 15.53
CA ASN A 367 -24.68 -8.36 14.51
C ASN A 367 -24.18 -7.12 13.77
N PRO A 368 -24.41 -6.99 12.44
CA PRO A 368 -24.02 -5.81 11.69
C PRO A 368 -24.64 -4.55 12.28
N TYR A 369 -23.84 -3.48 12.35
CA TYR A 369 -24.29 -2.17 12.81
C TYR A 369 -23.69 -1.05 11.97
N TRP A 370 -24.34 0.11 12.05
CA TRP A 370 -23.93 1.31 11.34
C TRP A 370 -22.72 1.95 12.01
N VAL A 371 -21.58 1.93 11.32
CA VAL A 371 -20.34 2.52 11.82
C VAL A 371 -20.44 4.04 11.85
N LYS A 372 -20.05 4.65 12.97
CA LYS A 372 -20.03 6.10 13.16
C LYS A 372 -18.60 6.64 13.14
N ALA A 373 -18.45 7.92 12.84
CA ALA A 373 -17.14 8.56 12.69
C ALA A 373 -16.26 8.43 13.95
N GLU A 374 -16.85 8.54 15.14
CA GLU A 374 -16.18 8.41 16.43
C GLU A 374 -15.58 7.01 16.68
N GLN A 375 -16.01 6.00 15.92
CA GLN A 375 -15.56 4.61 16.03
C GLN A 375 -14.37 4.32 15.10
N THR A 376 -14.08 5.24 14.17
CA THR A 376 -12.99 5.10 13.20
C THR A 376 -11.65 5.53 13.78
N LEU A 377 -10.56 5.09 13.17
CA LEU A 377 -9.17 5.44 13.50
C LEU A 377 -8.88 6.96 13.56
N GLY A 378 -9.79 7.82 13.10
CA GLY A 378 -9.71 9.27 13.25
C GLY A 378 -10.02 9.80 14.65
N TYR A 379 -10.67 9.00 15.50
CA TYR A 379 -11.12 9.39 16.85
C TYR A 379 -10.85 8.31 17.89
N SER A 380 -11.06 7.03 17.55
CA SER A 380 -10.89 5.89 18.43
C SER A 380 -9.46 5.33 18.40
N PRO A 381 -8.99 4.74 19.51
CA PRO A 381 -7.76 3.93 19.49
C PRO A 381 -7.90 2.75 18.53
N ALA A 382 -6.76 2.20 18.11
CA ALA A 382 -6.75 0.98 17.33
C ALA A 382 -7.04 -0.25 18.20
N SER A 383 -7.43 -1.34 17.55
CA SER A 383 -7.61 -2.64 18.21
C SER A 383 -6.34 -3.07 18.95
N PRO A 384 -6.45 -3.62 20.17
CA PRO A 384 -5.29 -4.15 20.89
C PRO A 384 -4.64 -5.35 20.19
N TYR A 385 -5.38 -6.05 19.33
CA TYR A 385 -4.84 -7.13 18.52
C TYR A 385 -4.20 -6.57 17.25
N LEU A 386 -2.91 -6.86 17.05
CA LEU A 386 -2.17 -6.48 15.87
C LEU A 386 -1.82 -7.72 15.03
N PRO A 387 -2.62 -8.04 14.00
CA PRO A 387 -2.23 -9.03 13.01
C PRO A 387 -0.88 -8.67 12.40
N THR A 388 0.05 -9.63 12.42
CA THR A 388 1.32 -9.53 11.70
C THR A 388 1.67 -10.86 11.06
N GLY A 389 2.24 -10.80 9.86
CA GLY A 389 2.68 -12.00 9.17
C GLY A 389 2.71 -11.82 7.67
N ASN A 390 3.03 -12.89 6.95
CA ASN A 390 3.15 -12.83 5.51
C ASN A 390 1.83 -13.23 4.80
N GLU A 391 1.51 -12.51 3.75
CA GLU A 391 0.49 -12.86 2.76
C GLU A 391 1.20 -13.18 1.45
N MET A 392 1.84 -14.36 1.42
CA MET A 392 2.54 -14.82 0.22
C MET A 392 1.79 -16.00 -0.39
N PRO A 393 1.46 -15.97 -1.70
CA PRO A 393 1.03 -17.17 -2.38
C PRO A 393 2.14 -18.23 -2.32
N PRO A 394 1.77 -19.52 -2.31
CA PRO A 394 2.76 -20.59 -2.37
C PRO A 394 3.71 -20.41 -3.56
N ILE A 395 5.00 -20.67 -3.31
CA ILE A 395 6.06 -20.52 -4.31
C ILE A 395 6.12 -21.81 -5.13
N PRO A 396 6.07 -21.75 -6.47
CA PRO A 396 6.27 -22.93 -7.32
C PRO A 396 7.64 -23.56 -7.07
N VAL A 397 7.70 -24.89 -6.96
CA VAL A 397 8.96 -25.60 -6.72
C VAL A 397 9.06 -26.82 -7.64
N PHE A 398 10.26 -27.03 -8.16
CA PHE A 398 10.59 -28.08 -9.11
C PHE A 398 11.22 -29.26 -8.38
N SER A 399 10.90 -30.48 -8.83
CA SER A 399 11.57 -31.67 -8.35
C SER A 399 12.24 -32.47 -9.47
N GLN A 400 13.35 -33.13 -9.17
CA GLN A 400 13.97 -34.12 -10.04
C GLN A 400 14.37 -35.33 -9.21
N ILE A 401 14.03 -36.53 -9.69
CA ILE A 401 14.42 -37.78 -9.05
C ILE A 401 15.63 -38.33 -9.82
N ASP A 402 16.73 -38.63 -9.11
CA ASP A 402 17.90 -39.26 -9.72
C ASP A 402 17.73 -40.78 -9.88
N ASP A 403 18.69 -41.44 -10.54
CA ASP A 403 18.68 -42.89 -10.78
C ASP A 403 18.73 -43.72 -9.48
N ASN A 404 19.10 -43.12 -8.35
CA ASN A 404 19.13 -43.76 -7.04
C ASN A 404 17.82 -43.52 -6.25
N GLY A 405 16.82 -42.87 -6.85
CA GLY A 405 15.55 -42.54 -6.22
C GLY A 405 15.60 -41.36 -5.26
N ARG A 406 16.63 -40.50 -5.33
CA ARG A 406 16.73 -39.29 -4.50
C ARG A 406 16.01 -38.13 -5.17
N THR A 407 15.14 -37.46 -4.43
CA THR A 407 14.43 -36.25 -4.88
C THR A 407 15.25 -35.00 -4.57
N PHE A 408 15.61 -34.26 -5.61
CA PHE A 408 16.15 -32.91 -5.53
C PHE A 408 15.04 -31.91 -5.74
N ILE A 409 15.04 -30.85 -4.93
CA ILE A 409 14.00 -29.82 -4.93
C ILE A 409 14.69 -28.48 -5.17
N LYS A 410 14.15 -27.67 -6.10
CA LYS A 410 14.67 -26.33 -6.42
C LYS A 410 13.54 -25.33 -6.56
N ILE A 411 13.69 -24.17 -5.90
CA ILE A 411 12.84 -22.99 -6.05
C ILE A 411 13.22 -22.28 -7.36
#